data_AF-A0A3C0VWR7-F1
#
_entry.id   AF-A0A3C0VWR7-F1
#
_cell.length_a   1.000
_cell.length_b   1.000
_cell.length_c   1.000
_cell.angle_alpha   90.00
_cell.angle_beta   90.00
_cell.angle_gamma   90.00
#
_symmetry.space_group_name_H-M   'P 1'
#
loop_
_entity.id
_entity.type
_entity.pdbx_description
1 polymer ?
#
loop_
_entity_poly.entity_id
_entity_poly.type
_entity_poly.pdbx_seq_one_letter_code
_entity_poly.pdbx_strand_id
1 'polypeptide(L)'
;MRFFPILAAALLLLGRPSAWPAPIISEFMAVNRSTVVDDDDDRSDWIELFNPSGTSVNLKGWALTDDPTHQTKWTFPNVTL
;
A
#
# COMPACT_ATOMS: atom_id res chain seq x y z
N MET A 1 -16.29 55.59 -13.97
CA MET A 1 -16.92 54.44 -14.65
C MET A 1 -16.01 53.22 -14.47
N ARG A 2 -16.49 52.25 -13.69
CA ARG A 2 -16.10 50.84 -13.53
C ARG A 2 -14.66 50.49 -13.14
N PHE A 3 -14.48 50.39 -11.82
CA PHE A 3 -13.59 49.43 -11.16
C PHE A 3 -14.05 47.99 -11.47
N PHE A 4 -13.11 47.11 -11.84
CA PHE A 4 -13.28 45.65 -11.80
C PHE A 4 -12.23 45.08 -10.83
N PRO A 5 -12.61 44.66 -9.62
CA PRO A 5 -11.81 43.72 -8.85
C PRO A 5 -12.15 42.29 -9.32
N ILE A 6 -11.32 41.32 -8.94
CA ILE A 6 -11.64 39.93 -8.59
C ILE A 6 -10.66 38.89 -9.19
N LEU A 7 -10.01 38.23 -8.23
CA LEU A 7 -9.40 36.89 -8.22
C LEU A 7 -8.24 36.65 -9.19
N ALA A 8 -7.03 36.94 -8.70
CA ALA A 8 -5.96 35.96 -8.87
C ALA A 8 -6.43 34.69 -8.15
N ALA A 9 -6.92 33.71 -8.91
CA ALA A 9 -7.16 32.37 -8.41
C ALA A 9 -5.84 31.89 -7.78
N ALA A 10 -5.82 31.73 -6.46
CA ALA A 10 -4.80 30.94 -5.81
C ALA A 10 -4.97 29.52 -6.35
N LEU A 11 -4.20 29.20 -7.39
CA LEU A 11 -3.95 27.83 -7.79
C LEU A 11 -3.11 27.23 -6.65
N LEU A 12 -3.81 26.85 -5.59
CA LEU A 12 -3.34 25.87 -4.63
C LEU A 12 -3.08 24.61 -5.44
N LEU A 13 -1.87 24.51 -5.99
CA LEU A 13 -1.19 23.24 -6.24
C LEU A 13 -1.02 22.57 -4.88
N LEU A 14 -2.14 22.17 -4.27
CA LEU A 14 -2.12 21.04 -3.37
C LEU A 14 -1.82 19.88 -4.31
N GLY A 15 -0.53 19.63 -4.51
CA GLY A 15 -0.08 18.37 -5.06
C GLY A 15 -0.84 17.32 -4.28
N ARG A 16 -1.79 16.66 -4.95
CA ARG A 16 -2.43 15.49 -4.37
C ARG A 16 -1.25 14.60 -4.03
N PRO A 17 -1.02 14.22 -2.76
CA PRO A 17 -0.02 13.20 -2.50
C PRO A 17 -0.38 12.07 -3.45
N SER A 18 0.60 11.62 -4.25
CA SER A 18 0.41 10.48 -5.12
C SER A 18 0.09 9.31 -4.21
N ALA A 19 -1.19 9.10 -3.91
CA ALA A 19 -1.65 7.89 -3.29
C ALA A 19 -1.30 6.81 -4.29
N TRP A 20 -0.44 5.87 -3.88
CA TRP A 20 -0.11 4.76 -4.75
C TRP A 20 -1.44 4.08 -5.09
N PRO A 21 -1.73 3.85 -6.38
CA PRO A 21 -3.04 3.33 -6.78
C PRO A 21 -3.23 1.86 -6.40
N ALA A 22 -2.24 1.24 -5.77
CA ALA A 22 -2.16 -0.17 -5.47
C ALA A 22 -1.56 -0.39 -4.07
N PRO A 23 -1.90 -1.52 -3.42
CA PRO A 23 -1.20 -2.00 -2.24
C PRO A 23 0.32 -2.06 -2.44
N ILE A 24 1.05 -1.73 -1.38
CA ILE A 24 2.52 -1.73 -1.33
C ILE A 24 3.00 -2.64 -0.20
N ILE A 25 4.22 -3.14 -0.33
CA ILE A 25 4.94 -3.68 0.82
C ILE A 25 5.47 -2.46 1.60
N SER A 26 4.85 -2.14 2.74
CA SER A 26 5.24 -0.99 3.58
C SER A 26 6.37 -1.35 4.55
N GLU A 27 6.43 -2.60 4.99
CA GLU A 27 7.45 -3.11 5.91
C GLU A 27 7.93 -4.51 5.53
N PHE A 28 9.18 -4.82 5.88
CA PHE A 28 9.84 -6.09 5.60
C PHE A 28 10.74 -6.50 6.78
N MET A 29 10.44 -7.63 7.42
CA MET A 29 11.16 -8.18 8.57
C MET A 29 11.66 -9.60 8.25
N ALA A 30 12.94 -9.72 7.90
CA ALA A 30 13.57 -11.00 7.54
C ALA A 30 14.36 -11.69 8.66
N VAL A 31 14.35 -11.13 9.88
CA VAL A 31 14.95 -11.77 11.07
C VAL A 31 14.22 -11.30 12.33
N ASN A 32 13.00 -11.77 12.54
CA ASN A 32 12.22 -11.39 13.72
C ASN A 32 12.72 -12.12 14.98
N ARG A 33 13.46 -11.42 15.85
CA ARG A 33 13.96 -12.01 17.12
C ARG A 33 13.21 -11.56 18.36
N SER A 34 12.54 -10.42 18.29
CA SER A 34 12.05 -9.73 19.48
C SER A 34 10.83 -8.86 19.26
N THR A 35 10.24 -8.84 18.05
CA THR A 35 9.06 -8.02 17.78
C THR A 35 7.79 -8.88 17.87
N VAL A 36 7.11 -9.09 16.76
CA VAL A 36 5.82 -9.78 16.67
C VAL A 36 6.01 -11.27 16.93
N VAL A 37 5.01 -11.90 17.57
CA VAL A 37 4.89 -13.34 17.73
C VAL A 37 3.57 -13.70 17.05
N ASP A 38 3.55 -14.76 16.23
CA ASP A 38 2.34 -15.24 15.58
C ASP A 38 1.47 -16.09 16.53
N ASP A 39 0.33 -16.57 16.03
CA ASP A 39 -0.66 -17.31 16.83
C ASP A 39 -0.14 -18.69 17.30
N ASP A 40 0.98 -19.17 16.73
CA ASP A 40 1.64 -20.44 17.08
C ASP A 40 2.82 -20.24 18.05
N ASP A 41 2.99 -19.04 18.61
CA ASP A 41 4.11 -18.61 19.48
C ASP A 41 5.47 -18.52 18.75
N ASP A 42 5.46 -18.50 17.41
CA ASP A 42 6.66 -18.40 16.59
C ASP A 42 7.01 -16.94 16.24
N ARG A 43 8.30 -16.70 16.02
CA ARG A 43 8.83 -15.40 15.56
C ARG A 43 9.20 -15.47 14.09
N SER A 44 8.19 -15.66 13.27
CA SER A 44 8.34 -15.75 11.82
C SER A 44 8.78 -14.42 11.20
N ASP A 45 9.47 -14.52 10.06
CA ASP A 45 9.67 -13.40 9.15
C ASP A 45 8.32 -12.95 8.58
N TRP A 46 8.18 -11.66 8.31
CA TRP A 46 6.91 -11.12 7.84
C TRP A 46 7.09 -9.89 6.96
N ILE A 47 6.05 -9.60 6.18
CA ILE A 47 5.91 -8.38 5.39
C ILE A 47 4.58 -7.72 5.73
N GLU A 48 4.53 -6.39 5.69
CA GLU A 48 3.26 -5.67 5.76
C GLU A 48 2.80 -5.31 4.35
N LEU A 49 1.55 -5.63 4.04
CA LEU A 49 0.87 -5.17 2.83
C LEU A 49 -0.09 -4.05 3.22
N PHE A 50 0.19 -2.83 2.78
CA PHE A 50 -0.60 -1.65 3.08
C PHE A 50 -1.28 -1.11 1.82
N ASN A 51 -2.56 -0.74 1.91
CA ASN A 51 -3.31 -0.10 0.83
C ASN A 51 -3.41 1.43 1.04
N PRO A 52 -2.57 2.24 0.38
CA PRO A 52 -2.60 3.70 0.50
C PRO A 52 -3.63 4.39 -0.40
N SER A 53 -4.37 3.65 -1.24
CA SER A 53 -5.17 4.23 -2.34
C SER A 53 -6.43 4.98 -1.89
N GLY A 54 -6.81 4.87 -0.61
CA GLY A 54 -8.04 5.46 -0.06
C GLY A 54 -9.33 4.79 -0.55
N THR A 55 -9.21 3.74 -1.36
CA THR A 55 -10.30 2.91 -1.87
C THR A 55 -10.00 1.45 -1.59
N SER A 56 -11.04 0.64 -1.36
CA SER A 56 -10.84 -0.78 -1.09
C SER A 56 -10.25 -1.53 -2.29
N VAL A 57 -9.30 -2.44 -2.05
CA VAL A 57 -8.66 -3.27 -3.08
C VAL A 57 -8.80 -4.74 -2.74
N ASN A 58 -9.40 -5.51 -3.64
CA ASN A 58 -9.52 -6.96 -3.49
C ASN A 58 -8.29 -7.68 -4.05
N LEU A 59 -7.70 -8.57 -3.25
CA LEU A 59 -6.46 -9.28 -3.57
C LEU A 59 -6.67 -10.59 -4.35
N LYS A 60 -7.89 -10.93 -4.76
CA LYS A 60 -8.14 -12.15 -5.53
C LYS A 60 -7.28 -12.17 -6.80
N GLY A 61 -6.48 -13.23 -6.94
CA GLY A 61 -5.59 -13.43 -8.07
C GLY A 61 -4.24 -12.71 -7.95
N TRP A 62 -3.99 -11.98 -6.86
CA TRP A 62 -2.66 -11.46 -6.54
C TRP A 62 -1.78 -12.60 -6.03
N ALA A 63 -0.47 -12.47 -6.22
CA ALA A 63 0.50 -13.42 -5.73
C ALA A 63 1.79 -12.74 -5.26
N LEU A 64 2.49 -13.40 -4.33
CA LEU A 64 3.83 -13.05 -3.87
C LEU A 64 4.84 -14.04 -4.44
N THR A 65 5.97 -13.52 -4.90
CA THR A 65 7.12 -14.32 -5.35
C THR A 65 8.43 -13.61 -5.05
N ASP A 66 9.47 -14.39 -4.83
CA ASP A 66 10.88 -14.00 -4.81
C ASP A 66 11.64 -14.47 -6.07
N ASP A 67 10.94 -15.12 -7.00
CA ASP A 67 11.50 -15.69 -8.22
C ASP A 67 10.80 -15.11 -9.45
N PRO A 68 11.53 -14.33 -10.27
CA PRO A 68 10.95 -13.67 -11.44
C PRO A 68 10.44 -14.66 -12.51
N THR A 69 10.88 -15.92 -12.47
CA THR A 69 10.45 -16.98 -13.39
C THR A 69 9.23 -17.76 -12.90
N HIS A 70 8.87 -17.63 -11.62
CA HIS A 70 7.73 -18.30 -11.00
C HIS A 70 6.86 -17.28 -10.25
N GLN A 71 5.96 -16.59 -10.95
CA GLN A 71 5.23 -15.44 -10.38
C GLN A 71 4.12 -15.79 -9.37
N THR A 72 3.70 -17.06 -9.30
CA THR A 72 2.54 -17.49 -8.51
C THR A 72 2.89 -18.42 -7.34
N LYS A 73 4.07 -18.24 -6.71
CA LYS A 73 4.54 -19.11 -5.61
C LYS A 73 3.57 -19.13 -4.43
N TRP A 74 3.03 -17.96 -4.06
CA TRP A 74 2.01 -17.86 -3.02
C TRP A 74 0.89 -16.95 -3.49
N THR A 75 -0.33 -17.48 -3.58
CA THR A 75 -1.51 -16.72 -4.03
C THR A 75 -2.28 -16.22 -2.82
N PHE A 76 -2.65 -14.94 -2.81
CA PHE A 76 -3.41 -14.36 -1.72
C PHE A 76 -4.84 -14.94 -1.66
N PRO A 77 -5.41 -15.09 -0.45
CA PRO A 77 -6.83 -15.39 -0.31
C PRO A 77 -7.68 -14.24 -0.85
N ASN A 78 -8.97 -14.51 -1.10
CA ASN A 78 -9.92 -13.49 -1.53
C ASN A 78 -10.30 -12.56 -0.36
N VAL A 79 -9.42 -11.61 -0.06
CA VAL A 79 -9.56 -10.59 0.99
C VAL A 79 -9.52 -9.21 0.34
N THR A 80 -10.26 -8.28 0.94
CA THR A 80 -10.28 -6.86 0.54
C THR A 80 -9.56 -6.03 1.59
N LEU A 81 -8.55 -5.27 1.16
CA LEU A 81 -7.83 -4.27 1.97
C LEU A 81 -8.52 -2.92 1.92
#